data_AF-A0A0R3WQ04-F1
#
_entry.id   AF-A0A0R3WQ04-F1
#
_cell.length_a   1.000
_cell.length_b   1.000
_cell.length_c   1.000
_cell.angle_alpha   90.00
_cell.angle_beta   90.00
_cell.angle_gamma   90.00
#
_symmetry.space_group_name_H-M   'P 1'
#
loop_
_entity.id
_entity.type
_entity.pdbx_description
1 polymer ?
#
loop_
_entity_poly.entity_id
_entity_poly.type
_entity_poly.pdbx_seq_one_letter_code
_entity_poly.pdbx_strand_id
1 'polypeptide(L)'
;LERLKAMCEEELVEHLTVEAACDILSLADIHSAEQLKAHTLDFIMLHAQEVCETEGYERLVRHRPHLLNECFRTIACQQLPLRCPAPGACNSNASSNSNSSSSRKRPRHS
;
A
#
# COMPACT_ATOMS: atom_id res chain seq x y z
N LEU A 1 -10.28 11.57 -21.03
CA LEU A 1 -10.00 12.20 -19.72
C LEU A 1 -8.71 11.70 -19.09
N GLU A 2 -8.31 10.46 -19.38
CA GLU A 2 -7.08 9.83 -18.85
C GLU A 2 -5.78 10.59 -19.15
N ARG A 3 -5.62 11.11 -20.39
CA ARG A 3 -4.45 11.94 -20.75
C ARG A 3 -4.34 13.24 -19.94
N LEU A 4 -5.47 13.91 -19.67
CA LEU A 4 -5.48 15.14 -18.87
C LEU A 4 -5.16 14.84 -17.40
N LYS A 5 -5.67 13.72 -16.88
CA LYS A 5 -5.35 13.24 -15.54
C LYS A 5 -3.84 12.99 -15.39
N ALA A 6 -3.21 12.28 -16.34
CA ALA A 6 -1.78 12.02 -16.32
C ALA A 6 -0.93 13.32 -16.31
N MET A 7 -1.30 14.33 -17.10
CA MET A 7 -0.60 15.63 -17.10
C MET A 7 -0.73 16.36 -15.75
N CYS A 8 -1.89 16.29 -15.10
CA CYS A 8 -2.05 16.84 -13.76
C CYS A 8 -1.26 16.06 -12.71
N GLU A 9 -1.22 14.72 -12.82
CA GLU A 9 -0.43 13.88 -11.92
C GLU A 9 1.07 14.22 -12.01
N GLU A 10 1.61 14.40 -13.23
CA GLU A 10 3.01 14.84 -13.45
C GLU A 10 3.29 16.20 -12.79
N GLU A 11 2.46 17.20 -13.06
CA GLU A 11 2.62 18.55 -12.50
C GLU A 11 2.57 18.54 -10.96
N LEU A 12 1.62 17.79 -10.37
CA LEU A 12 1.51 17.69 -8.91
C LEU A 12 2.71 16.98 -8.29
N VAL A 13 3.29 15.98 -8.95
CA VAL A 13 4.49 15.30 -8.47
C VAL A 13 5.70 16.24 -8.48
N GLU A 14 5.86 17.06 -9.53
CA GLU A 14 6.95 18.05 -9.61
C GLU A 14 6.87 19.13 -8.51
N HIS A 15 5.66 19.42 -8.03
CA HIS A 15 5.41 20.45 -7.00
C HIS A 15 5.14 19.87 -5.60
N LEU A 16 5.50 18.61 -5.35
CA LEU A 16 5.38 18.00 -4.03
C LEU A 16 6.25 18.74 -3.00
N THR A 17 5.62 19.14 -1.90
CA THR A 17 6.30 19.70 -0.73
C THR A 17 5.95 18.88 0.50
N VAL A 18 6.82 18.95 1.52
CA VAL A 18 6.59 18.28 2.81
C VAL A 18 5.24 18.68 3.42
N GLU A 19 4.89 19.98 3.39
CA GLU A 19 3.64 20.49 3.96
C GLU A 19 2.39 20.00 3.21
N ALA A 20 2.47 19.84 1.88
CA ALA A 20 1.34 19.46 1.05
C ALA A 20 1.21 17.95 0.81
N ALA A 21 2.23 17.15 1.13
CA ALA A 21 2.30 15.74 0.76
C ALA A 21 1.10 14.91 1.27
N CYS A 22 0.69 15.10 2.53
CA CYS A 22 -0.45 14.37 3.10
C CYS A 22 -1.80 14.78 2.49
N ASP A 23 -1.96 16.05 2.12
CA ASP A 23 -3.16 16.55 1.47
C ASP A 23 -3.23 16.06 0.01
N ILE A 24 -2.10 16.03 -0.69
CA ILE A 24 -1.99 15.49 -2.06
C ILE A 24 -2.25 13.97 -2.06
N LEU A 25 -1.71 13.22 -1.09
CA LEU A 25 -1.99 11.79 -0.94
C LEU A 25 -3.50 11.56 -0.75
N SER A 26 -4.12 12.41 0.07
CA SER A 26 -5.55 12.41 0.32
C SER A 26 -6.37 12.69 -0.94
N LEU A 27 -5.95 13.63 -1.78
CA LEU A 27 -6.60 13.91 -3.07
C LEU A 27 -6.42 12.74 -4.04
N ALA A 28 -5.22 12.17 -4.10
CA ALA A 28 -4.93 11.05 -4.99
C ALA A 28 -5.80 9.83 -4.67
N ASP A 29 -6.03 9.52 -3.39
CA ASP A 29 -6.92 8.45 -2.95
C ASP A 29 -8.38 8.69 -3.37
N ILE A 30 -8.91 9.90 -3.16
CA ILE A 30 -10.30 10.26 -3.53
C ILE A 30 -10.51 10.13 -5.05
N HIS A 31 -9.52 10.54 -5.84
CA HIS A 31 -9.61 10.57 -7.29
C HIS A 31 -9.11 9.28 -7.96
N SER A 32 -8.77 8.26 -7.17
CA SER A 32 -8.16 7.00 -7.63
C SER A 32 -7.01 7.27 -8.62
N ALA A 33 -6.17 8.25 -8.29
CA ALA A 33 -5.02 8.69 -9.07
C ALA A 33 -3.79 7.86 -8.67
N GLU A 34 -3.76 6.60 -9.12
CA GLU A 34 -2.80 5.59 -8.66
C GLU A 34 -1.33 6.01 -8.86
N GLN A 35 -1.00 6.68 -9.99
CA GLN A 35 0.37 7.13 -10.25
C GLN A 35 0.79 8.23 -9.27
N LEU A 36 -0.04 9.27 -9.12
CA LEU A 36 0.21 10.34 -8.15
C LEU A 36 0.27 9.80 -6.73
N LYS A 37 -0.60 8.84 -6.38
CA LYS A 37 -0.61 8.20 -5.08
C LYS A 37 0.71 7.46 -4.81
N ALA A 38 1.17 6.65 -5.76
CA ALA A 38 2.45 5.94 -5.65
C ALA A 38 3.63 6.91 -5.47
N HIS A 39 3.73 7.95 -6.31
CA HIS A 39 4.78 8.96 -6.19
C HIS A 39 4.74 9.73 -4.88
N THR A 40 3.53 10.08 -4.42
CA THR A 40 3.36 10.81 -3.14
C THR A 40 3.72 9.92 -1.95
N LEU A 41 3.38 8.62 -2.00
CA LEU A 41 3.80 7.65 -0.98
C LEU A 41 5.32 7.55 -0.92
N ASP A 42 5.99 7.42 -2.06
CA ASP A 42 7.47 7.37 -2.14
C ASP A 42 8.10 8.65 -1.57
N PHE A 43 7.54 9.82 -1.89
CA PHE A 43 7.98 11.10 -1.32
C PHE A 43 7.79 11.15 0.21
N ILE A 44 6.63 10.74 0.72
CA ILE A 44 6.35 10.70 2.16
C ILE A 44 7.31 9.75 2.88
N MET A 45 7.66 8.61 2.28
CA MET A 45 8.63 7.68 2.87
C MET A 45 10.03 8.27 2.91
N LEU A 46 10.45 8.99 1.86
CA LEU A 46 11.76 9.65 1.80
C LEU A 46 11.88 10.79 2.82
N HIS A 47 10.82 11.56 3.03
CA HIS A 47 10.76 12.72 3.92
C HIS A 47 10.00 12.44 5.22
N ALA A 48 9.90 11.17 5.64
CA ALA A 48 8.99 10.74 6.71
C ALA A 48 9.19 11.52 8.02
N GLN A 49 10.43 11.83 8.38
CA GLN A 49 10.76 12.60 9.57
C GLN A 49 10.12 13.99 9.53
N GLU A 50 10.31 14.73 8.43
CA GLU A 50 9.78 16.09 8.28
C GLU A 50 8.25 16.07 8.13
N VAL A 51 7.71 15.10 7.39
CA VAL A 51 6.26 14.96 7.18
C VAL A 51 5.53 14.71 8.51
N CYS A 52 6.09 13.92 9.42
CA CYS A 52 5.46 13.63 10.71
C CYS A 52 5.34 14.87 11.63
N GLU A 53 6.07 15.95 11.34
CA GLU A 53 6.00 17.22 12.06
C GLU A 53 4.96 18.18 11.47
N THR A 54 4.29 17.82 10.36
CA THR A 54 3.30 18.68 9.70
C THR A 54 1.88 18.51 10.23
N GLU A 55 1.09 19.58 10.18
CA GLU A 55 -0.35 19.50 10.45
C GLU A 55 -1.08 18.57 9.48
N GLY A 56 -0.58 18.48 8.23
CA GLY A 56 -1.10 17.57 7.22
C GLY A 56 -1.05 16.11 7.67
N TYR A 57 0.04 15.71 8.34
CA TYR A 57 0.18 14.37 8.92
C TYR A 57 -0.81 14.12 10.06
N GLU A 58 -0.99 15.09 10.98
CA GLU A 58 -1.98 14.95 12.06
C GLU A 58 -3.40 14.76 11.51
N ARG A 59 -3.77 15.53 10.47
CA ARG A 59 -5.06 15.37 9.78
C ARG A 59 -5.18 13.99 9.15
N LEU A 60 -4.11 13.49 8.52
CA LEU A 60 -4.08 12.18 7.89
C LEU A 60 -4.30 11.06 8.92
N VAL A 61 -3.61 11.12 10.06
CA VAL A 61 -3.78 10.18 11.20
C VAL A 61 -5.22 10.17 11.69
N ARG A 62 -5.81 11.36 11.87
CA ARG A 62 -7.15 11.51 12.45
C ARG A 62 -8.28 11.07 11.52
N HIS A 63 -8.18 11.40 10.24
CA HIS A 63 -9.30 11.25 9.31
C HIS A 63 -9.15 10.09 8.34
N ARG A 64 -7.92 9.65 8.06
CA ARG A 64 -7.61 8.65 7.01
C ARG A 64 -6.51 7.67 7.43
N PRO A 65 -6.66 6.94 8.55
CA PRO A 65 -5.65 6.00 9.02
C PRO A 65 -5.40 4.83 8.06
N HIS A 66 -6.29 4.55 7.10
CA HIS A 66 -6.06 3.53 6.07
C HIS A 66 -4.90 3.90 5.16
N LEU A 67 -4.69 5.20 4.87
CA LEU A 67 -3.57 5.67 4.05
C LEU A 67 -2.23 5.44 4.74
N LEU A 68 -2.16 5.61 6.06
CA LEU A 68 -0.96 5.28 6.83
C LEU A 68 -0.66 3.79 6.85
N ASN A 69 -1.70 2.96 6.95
CA ASN A 69 -1.54 1.51 6.81
C ASN A 69 -1.03 1.14 5.42
N GLU A 70 -1.48 1.84 4.38
CA GLU A 70 -0.99 1.67 3.02
C GLU A 70 0.48 2.09 2.90
N CYS A 71 0.87 3.26 3.44
CA CYS A 71 2.28 3.67 3.54
C CYS A 71 3.12 2.56 4.18
N PHE A 72 2.67 2.04 5.33
CA PHE A 72 3.39 1.00 6.06
C PHE A 72 3.47 -0.32 5.29
N ARG A 73 2.41 -0.73 4.60
CA ARG A 73 2.41 -1.92 3.73
C ARG A 73 3.37 -1.74 2.57
N THR A 74 3.41 -0.56 1.96
CA THR A 74 4.35 -0.22 0.89
C THR A 74 5.79 -0.35 1.37
N ILE A 75 6.11 0.15 2.58
CA ILE A 75 7.44 -0.03 3.20
C ILE A 75 7.75 -1.51 3.45
N ALA A 76 6.81 -2.24 4.06
CA ALA A 76 7.01 -3.65 4.39
C ALA A 76 7.24 -4.52 3.14
N CYS A 77 6.65 -4.14 2.01
CA CYS A 77 6.84 -4.80 0.71
C CYS A 77 8.11 -4.34 -0.03
N GLN A 78 8.78 -3.25 0.38
CA GLN A 78 9.98 -2.72 -0.29
C GLN A 78 11.30 -3.38 0.14
N GLN A 79 11.29 -4.36 1.06
CA GLN A 79 12.51 -5.12 1.44
C GLN A 79 12.67 -6.43 0.65
N LEU A 80 13.08 -6.35 -0.63
CA LEU A 80 14.14 -7.16 -1.26
C LEU A 80 14.41 -6.62 -2.67
N PRO A 81 15.64 -6.70 -3.21
CA PRO A 81 16.00 -6.13 -4.50
C PRO A 81 15.50 -7.02 -5.64
N LEU A 82 14.19 -7.06 -5.88
CA LEU A 82 13.62 -7.47 -7.16
C LEU A 82 12.36 -6.65 -7.40
N ARG A 83 12.51 -5.56 -8.16
CA ARG A 83 11.42 -5.03 -8.98
C ARG A 83 10.99 -6.15 -9.93
N CYS A 84 9.96 -6.89 -9.54
CA CYS A 84 9.18 -7.74 -10.45
C CYS A 84 7.77 -7.16 -10.51
N PRO A 85 7.25 -6.74 -11.67
CA PRO A 85 5.82 -6.55 -11.82
C PRO A 85 5.20 -7.94 -11.78
N ALA A 86 4.19 -8.16 -10.94
CA ALA A 86 3.34 -9.34 -11.03
C ALA A 86 2.15 -9.02 -11.93
N PRO A 87 2.12 -9.44 -13.20
CA PRO A 87 0.88 -9.50 -13.95
C PRO A 87 0.18 -10.82 -13.60
N GLY A 88 -0.95 -10.76 -12.88
CA GLY A 88 -1.82 -11.92 -12.73
C GLY A 88 -2.55 -12.04 -11.41
N ALA A 89 -3.75 -11.48 -11.37
CA ALA A 89 -4.96 -12.02 -10.75
C ALA A 89 -4.81 -12.79 -9.42
N CYS A 90 -5.24 -12.17 -8.32
CA CYS A 90 -5.79 -12.93 -7.20
C CYS A 90 -7.16 -13.50 -7.61
N ASN A 91 -7.16 -14.62 -8.35
CA ASN A 91 -8.33 -15.49 -8.44
C ASN A 91 -8.26 -16.47 -7.27
N SER A 92 -8.88 -16.11 -6.15
CA SER A 92 -9.07 -17.00 -5.00
C SER A 92 -10.11 -18.06 -5.33
N ASN A 93 -9.74 -19.10 -6.09
CA ASN A 93 -10.50 -20.35 -6.19
C ASN A 93 -9.56 -21.52 -6.49
N ALA A 94 -9.11 -22.20 -5.44
CA ALA A 94 -8.60 -23.56 -5.53
C ALA A 94 -8.83 -24.28 -4.18
N SER A 95 -10.02 -24.86 -4.05
CA SER A 95 -10.23 -26.05 -3.24
C SER A 95 -9.27 -27.14 -3.70
N SER A 96 -8.46 -27.71 -2.81
CA SER A 96 -7.88 -29.04 -2.98
C SER A 96 -7.39 -29.60 -1.65
N ASN A 97 -8.30 -30.39 -1.08
CA ASN A 97 -8.10 -31.57 -0.26
C ASN A 97 -6.71 -32.25 -0.41
N SER A 98 -6.04 -32.57 0.70
CA SER A 98 -5.11 -33.70 0.75
C SER A 98 -5.03 -34.31 2.16
N ASN A 99 -5.41 -35.59 2.21
CA ASN A 99 -5.23 -36.50 3.33
C ASN A 99 -3.74 -36.68 3.65
N SER A 100 -3.42 -36.88 4.92
CA SER A 100 -2.23 -37.66 5.31
C SER A 100 -2.49 -38.45 6.59
N SER A 101 -2.47 -39.76 6.41
CA SER A 101 -2.60 -40.82 7.40
C SER A 101 -1.53 -40.73 8.49
N SER A 102 -1.92 -40.90 9.76
CA SER A 102 -0.99 -41.19 10.86
C SER A 102 -1.46 -42.40 11.67
N SER A 103 -0.82 -43.53 11.39
CA SER A 103 -0.89 -44.77 12.17
C SER A 103 -0.21 -44.61 13.52
N ARG A 104 -0.83 -45.05 14.63
CA ARG A 104 -0.17 -45.68 15.82
C ARG A 104 -1.17 -46.27 16.83
N LYS A 105 -1.34 -47.60 16.74
CA LYS A 105 -1.51 -48.69 17.75
C LYS A 105 -2.19 -48.48 19.14
N ARG A 106 -3.25 -49.31 19.34
CA ARG A 106 -3.62 -50.24 20.46
C ARG A 106 -3.88 -49.70 21.89
N PRO A 107 -4.46 -50.51 22.82
CA PRO A 107 -5.69 -51.33 22.77
C PRO A 107 -6.64 -50.98 23.96
N ARG A 108 -7.88 -51.48 23.99
CA ARG A 108 -8.66 -51.54 25.26
C ARG A 108 -9.29 -52.91 25.42
N HIS A 109 -8.87 -53.59 26.49
CA HIS A 109 -9.56 -54.70 27.14
C HIS A 109 -10.71 -54.16 27.98
N SER A 110 -11.91 -54.71 27.81
CA SER A 110 -12.78 -55.32 28.83
C SER A 110 -14.09 -55.73 28.16
#